data_AF-A0A2W5NUQ5-F1
#
_entry.id   AF-A0A2W5NUQ5-F1
#
_cell.length_a   1.000
_cell.length_b   1.000
_cell.length_c   1.000
_cell.angle_alpha   90.00
_cell.angle_beta   90.00
_cell.angle_gamma   90.00
#
_symmetry.space_group_name_H-M   'P 1'
#
loop_
_entity.id
_entity.type
_entity.pdbx_description
1 polymer ?
#
loop_
_entity_poly.entity_id
_entity_poly.type
_entity_poly.pdbx_seq_one_letter_code
_entity_poly.pdbx_strand_id
1 'polypeptide(L)'
;MKKFTNYALGTRGINTKAGTVWVDPGQTVEIDPDTIVGKVPDLGKKSDAPAADEPDAGDFDVLNAKVADLTKQVDALTTENKALAKDKADLTKQVDALTKPAK
;
A
#
# COMPACT_ATOMS: atom_id res chain seq x y z
N MET A 1 15.29 28.59 -11.17
CA MET A 1 14.28 27.52 -11.05
C MET A 1 13.56 27.34 -12.39
N LYS A 2 13.48 26.09 -12.88
CA LYS A 2 12.76 25.71 -14.09
C LYS A 2 11.71 24.64 -13.77
N LYS A 3 10.54 24.73 -14.40
CA LYS A 3 9.45 23.76 -14.23
C LYS A 3 9.70 22.51 -15.08
N PHE A 4 9.53 21.35 -14.45
CA PHE A 4 9.55 20.04 -15.09
C PHE A 4 8.23 19.34 -14.76
N THR A 5 7.50 18.93 -15.80
CA THR A 5 6.23 18.19 -15.65
C THR A 5 6.44 16.81 -16.25
N ASN A 6 6.13 15.76 -15.48
CA ASN A 6 6.16 14.39 -16.00
C ASN A 6 4.84 14.06 -16.69
N TYR A 7 4.86 13.99 -18.01
CA TYR A 7 3.75 13.52 -18.83
C TYR A 7 3.90 12.05 -19.25
N ALA A 8 4.96 11.35 -18.86
CA ALA A 8 5.14 9.95 -19.22
C ALA A 8 4.29 9.03 -18.33
N LEU A 9 3.95 7.85 -18.86
CA LEU A 9 3.40 6.74 -18.08
C LEU A 9 4.50 6.20 -17.15
N GLY A 10 4.41 6.57 -15.86
CA GLY A 10 5.29 6.15 -14.78
C GLY A 10 6.22 7.24 -14.23
N THR A 11 6.65 7.06 -12.98
CA THR A 11 7.54 7.98 -12.26
C THR A 11 8.90 8.14 -12.96
N ARG A 12 9.43 9.37 -12.97
CA ARG A 12 10.73 9.70 -13.56
C ARG A 12 11.64 10.39 -12.54
N GLY A 13 12.92 10.02 -12.54
CA GLY A 13 13.92 10.57 -11.63
C GLY A 13 14.83 11.59 -12.30
N ILE A 14 14.83 12.83 -11.82
CA ILE A 14 15.77 13.88 -12.25
C ILE A 14 16.93 13.90 -11.26
N ASN A 15 18.14 13.56 -11.72
CA ASN A 15 19.32 13.53 -10.88
C ASN A 15 19.84 14.96 -10.63
N THR A 16 20.03 15.31 -9.37
CA THR A 16 20.61 16.59 -8.94
C THR A 16 21.84 16.37 -8.06
N LYS A 17 22.62 17.42 -7.81
CA LYS A 17 23.76 17.41 -6.88
C LYS A 17 23.36 16.98 -5.46
N ALA A 18 22.11 17.18 -5.07
CA ALA A 18 21.56 16.80 -3.76
C ALA A 18 20.93 15.40 -3.73
N GLY A 19 20.78 14.73 -4.88
CA GLY A 19 20.10 13.44 -5.02
C GLY A 19 19.06 13.43 -6.14
N THR A 20 18.34 12.31 -6.27
CA THR A 20 17.30 12.15 -7.31
C THR A 20 15.97 12.72 -6.84
N VAL A 21 15.41 13.63 -7.62
CA VAL A 21 14.04 14.12 -7.45
C VAL A 21 13.12 13.24 -8.29
N TRP A 22 12.22 12.51 -7.63
CA TRP A 22 11.20 11.70 -8.29
C TRP A 22 9.97 12.54 -8.61
N VAL A 23 9.46 12.40 -9.83
CA VAL A 23 8.31 13.13 -10.35
C VAL A 23 7.29 12.13 -10.88
N ASP A 24 6.13 12.05 -10.25
CA ASP A 24 5.04 11.15 -10.64
C ASP A 24 4.30 11.67 -11.89
N PRO A 25 3.57 10.81 -12.63
CA PRO A 25 2.78 11.24 -13.78
C PRO A 25 1.82 12.38 -13.43
N GLY A 26 1.81 13.43 -14.25
CA GLY A 26 1.05 14.67 -14.04
C GLY A 26 1.68 15.67 -13.06
N GLN A 27 2.66 15.27 -12.26
CA GLN A 27 3.29 16.14 -11.27
C GLN A 27 4.22 17.17 -11.94
N THR A 28 4.19 18.40 -11.44
CA THR A 28 5.13 19.45 -11.81
C THR A 28 6.02 19.81 -10.63
N VAL A 29 7.34 19.86 -10.87
CA VAL A 29 8.35 20.27 -9.89
C VAL A 29 9.17 21.43 -10.43
N GLU A 30 9.67 22.27 -9.53
CA GLU A 30 10.62 23.33 -9.87
C GLU A 30 12.01 22.94 -9.41
N ILE A 31 12.95 22.83 -10.35
CA ILE A 31 14.34 22.43 -10.08
C ILE A 31 15.26 23.48 -10.68
N ASP A 32 16.34 23.80 -9.97
CA ASP A 32 17.39 24.67 -10.49
C ASP A 32 18.25 23.93 -11.54
N PRO A 33 18.29 24.35 -12.81
CA PRO A 33 19.01 23.64 -13.87
C PRO A 33 20.50 23.41 -13.57
N ASP A 34 21.15 24.32 -12.84
CA ASP A 34 22.57 24.24 -12.49
C ASP A 34 22.89 23.15 -11.44
N THR A 35 21.84 22.60 -10.82
CA THR A 35 21.95 21.48 -9.89
C THR A 35 21.78 20.13 -10.58
N ILE A 36 21.29 20.09 -11.83
CA ILE A 36 21.01 18.84 -12.54
C ILE A 36 22.32 18.18 -12.95
N VAL A 37 22.43 16.88 -12.67
CA VAL A 37 23.58 16.06 -13.01
C VAL A 37 23.22 15.15 -14.18
N GLY A 38 23.92 15.33 -15.29
CA GLY A 38 23.68 14.56 -16.52
C GLY A 38 22.46 15.03 -17.29
N LYS A 39 21.93 14.14 -18.14
CA LYS A 39 20.79 14.44 -19.02
C LYS A 39 19.48 14.25 -18.26
N VAL A 40 18.56 15.22 -18.38
CA VAL A 40 17.18 15.09 -17.89
C VAL A 40 16.52 13.91 -18.63
N PRO A 41 15.86 12.97 -17.92
CA PRO A 41 15.14 11.87 -18.54
C PRO A 41 14.01 12.38 -19.43
N ASP A 42 13.54 11.53 -20.35
CA ASP A 42 12.34 11.83 -21.10
C ASP A 42 11.12 11.83 -20.17
N LEU A 43 10.49 13.00 -20.07
CA LEU A 43 9.30 13.25 -19.27
C LEU A 43 8.02 13.14 -20.12
N GLY A 44 8.11 12.70 -21.37
CA GLY A 44 6.97 12.62 -22.29
C GLY A 44 6.48 14.00 -22.74
N LYS A 45 5.43 13.99 -23.55
CA LYS A 45 4.77 15.21 -24.03
C LYS A 45 3.38 15.34 -23.44
N LYS A 46 2.86 16.56 -23.39
CA LYS A 46 1.52 16.84 -22.87
C LYS A 46 0.40 16.04 -23.56
N SER A 47 0.58 15.64 -24.83
CA SER A 47 -0.33 14.76 -25.56
C SER A 47 -0.30 13.31 -25.07
N ASP A 48 0.83 12.89 -24.50
CA ASP A 48 1.10 11.55 -23.99
C ASP A 48 0.82 11.45 -22.50
N ALA A 49 0.47 12.59 -21.87
CA ALA A 49 -0.01 12.64 -20.52
C ALA A 49 -1.14 11.60 -20.42
N PRO A 50 -1.08 10.64 -19.47
CA PRO A 50 -2.29 9.93 -19.13
C PRO A 50 -3.34 11.02 -18.90
N ALA A 51 -4.51 10.90 -19.55
CA ALA A 51 -5.68 11.64 -19.10
C ALA A 51 -5.65 11.47 -17.59
N ALA A 52 -5.66 12.58 -16.81
CA ALA A 52 -5.51 12.50 -15.37
C ALA A 52 -6.48 11.42 -14.89
N ASP A 53 -5.94 10.24 -14.61
CA ASP A 53 -6.72 9.09 -14.22
C ASP A 53 -7.08 9.47 -12.80
N GLU A 54 -8.19 10.20 -12.67
CA GLU A 54 -9.10 10.02 -11.55
C GLU A 54 -9.04 8.52 -11.26
N PRO A 55 -8.59 8.08 -10.06
CA PRO A 55 -8.48 6.67 -9.76
C PRO A 55 -9.79 6.05 -10.21
N ASP A 56 -9.73 5.13 -11.18
CA ASP A 56 -10.92 4.60 -11.85
C ASP A 56 -11.90 4.24 -10.73
N ALA A 57 -13.05 4.90 -10.67
CA ALA A 57 -13.97 4.75 -9.54
C ALA A 57 -14.31 3.25 -9.33
N GLY A 58 -14.22 2.46 -10.40
CA GLY A 58 -14.30 1.00 -10.35
C GLY A 58 -13.19 0.33 -9.53
N ASP A 59 -11.94 0.77 -9.60
CA ASP A 59 -10.84 0.21 -8.82
C ASP A 59 -10.99 0.53 -7.33
N PHE A 60 -11.46 1.73 -7.00
CA PHE A 60 -11.71 2.11 -5.61
C PHE A 60 -12.88 1.32 -5.01
N ASP A 61 -13.97 1.13 -5.77
CA ASP A 61 -15.12 0.32 -5.35
C ASP A 61 -14.75 -1.15 -5.18
N VAL A 62 -13.94 -1.71 -6.10
CA VAL A 62 -13.42 -3.08 -5.99
C VAL A 62 -12.50 -3.22 -4.77
N LEU A 63 -11.66 -2.23 -4.49
CA LEU A 63 -10.78 -2.25 -3.34
C LEU A 63 -11.57 -2.16 -2.03
N ASN A 64 -12.59 -1.30 -1.96
CA ASN A 64 -13.49 -1.20 -0.81
C ASN A 64 -14.27 -2.50 -0.59
N ALA A 65 -14.74 -3.15 -1.64
CA ALA A 65 -15.41 -4.45 -1.54
C ALA A 65 -14.48 -5.51 -0.97
N LYS A 66 -13.21 -5.55 -1.42
CA LYS A 66 -12.19 -6.47 -0.89
C LYS A 66 -11.86 -6.18 0.57
N VAL A 67 -11.74 -4.91 0.96
CA VAL A 67 -11.52 -4.51 2.35
C VAL A 67 -12.68 -4.98 3.24
N ALA A 68 -13.93 -4.74 2.82
CA ALA A 68 -15.10 -5.17 3.57
C ALA A 68 -15.20 -6.69 3.72
N ASP A 69 -14.84 -7.45 2.68
CA ASP A 69 -14.81 -8.91 2.74
C ASP A 69 -13.72 -9.42 3.69
N LEU A 70 -12.50 -8.87 3.59
CA LEU A 70 -11.40 -9.20 4.50
C LEU A 70 -11.73 -8.87 5.96
N THR A 71 -12.39 -7.74 6.23
CA THR A 71 -12.85 -7.41 7.59
C THR A 71 -13.79 -8.47 8.14
N LYS A 72 -14.76 -8.94 7.36
CA LYS A 72 -15.67 -10.01 7.80
C LYS A 72 -14.94 -11.33 8.08
N GLN A 73 -13.97 -11.68 7.24
CA GLN A 73 -13.16 -12.89 7.46
C GLN A 73 -12.35 -12.79 8.76
N VAL A 74 -11.76 -11.63 9.05
CA VAL A 74 -11.02 -11.38 10.29
C VAL A 74 -11.93 -11.48 11.52
N ASP A 75 -13.14 -10.94 11.47
CA ASP A 75 -14.09 -11.01 12.59
C ASP A 75 -14.54 -12.45 12.86
N ALA A 76 -14.80 -13.22 11.80
CA ALA A 76 -15.13 -14.64 11.90
C ALA A 76 -13.99 -15.45 12.54
N LEU A 77 -12.76 -15.30 12.02
CA LEU A 77 -11.58 -16.00 12.55
C LEU A 77 -11.26 -15.58 13.99
N THR A 78 -11.50 -14.32 14.36
CA THR A 78 -11.32 -13.83 15.73
C THR A 78 -12.33 -14.50 16.68
N THR A 79 -13.55 -14.71 16.22
CA THR A 79 -14.61 -15.37 17.00
C THR A 79 -14.30 -16.85 17.19
N GLU A 80 -13.88 -17.55 16.12
CA GLU A 80 -13.46 -18.94 16.17
C GLU A 80 -12.26 -19.14 17.10
N ASN A 81 -11.24 -18.29 17.01
CA ASN A 81 -10.08 -18.35 17.91
C ASN A 81 -10.45 -18.20 19.39
N LYS A 82 -11.41 -17.31 19.72
CA LYS A 82 -11.89 -17.17 21.11
C LYS A 82 -12.61 -18.42 21.59
N ALA A 83 -13.41 -19.06 20.74
CA ALA A 83 -14.09 -20.31 21.06
C ALA A 83 -13.07 -21.45 21.30
N LEU A 84 -12.13 -21.62 20.37
CA LEU A 84 -11.05 -22.63 20.50
C LEU A 84 -10.18 -22.40 21.74
N ALA A 85 -9.89 -21.15 22.09
CA ALA A 85 -9.15 -20.83 23.31
C ALA A 85 -9.93 -21.24 24.58
N LYS A 86 -11.26 -21.04 24.59
CA LYS A 86 -12.13 -21.47 25.68
C LYS A 86 -12.17 -23.00 25.78
N ASP A 87 -12.38 -23.69 24.66
CA ASP A 87 -12.43 -25.15 24.61
C ASP A 87 -11.12 -25.76 25.08
N LYS A 88 -9.99 -25.19 24.66
CA LYS A 88 -8.66 -25.59 25.14
C LYS A 88 -8.54 -25.44 26.65
N ALA A 89 -8.97 -24.31 27.22
CA ALA A 89 -8.89 -24.09 28.65
C ALA A 89 -9.77 -25.07 29.44
N ASP A 90 -10.96 -25.37 28.94
CA ASP A 90 -11.88 -26.31 29.59
C ASP A 90 -11.40 -27.76 29.47
N LEU A 91 -10.81 -28.14 28.33
CA LEU A 91 -10.12 -29.43 28.16
C LEU A 91 -8.90 -29.57 29.10
N THR A 92 -8.08 -28.53 29.24
CA THR A 92 -6.95 -28.54 30.18
C THR A 92 -7.42 -28.81 31.62
N LYS A 93 -8.51 -28.15 32.07
CA LYS A 93 -9.08 -28.40 33.40
C LYS A 93 -9.58 -29.85 33.56
N GLN A 94 -10.21 -30.41 32.53
CA GLN A 94 -10.68 -31.80 32.57
C GLN A 94 -9.51 -32.77 32.69
N VAL A 95 -8.44 -32.56 31.90
CA VAL A 95 -7.21 -33.36 31.99
C VAL A 95 -6.60 -33.25 33.38
N ASP A 96 -6.48 -32.04 33.95
CA ASP A 96 -5.94 -31.84 35.30
C ASP A 96 -6.77 -32.54 36.37
N ALA A 97 -8.10 -32.55 36.22
CA ALA A 97 -9.00 -33.24 37.15
C ALA A 97 -8.85 -34.77 37.09
N LEU A 98 -8.68 -35.32 35.88
CA LEU A 98 -8.55 -36.77 35.65
C LEU A 98 -7.15 -37.31 35.98
N THR A 99 -6.13 -36.47 35.88
CA THR A 99 -4.73 -36.86 36.13
C THR A 99 -4.27 -36.56 37.57
N LYS A 100 -5.10 -35.87 38.36
CA LYS A 100 -4.82 -35.67 39.78
C LYS A 100 -4.83 -37.02 40.51
N PRO A 101 -3.74 -37.41 41.18
CA PRO A 101 -3.71 -38.65 41.92
C PRO A 101 -4.77 -38.61 43.03
N ALA A 102 -5.60 -39.66 43.11
CA ALA A 102 -6.52 -39.85 44.22
C ALA A 102 -5.70 -39.89 45.52
N LYS A 103 -6.06 -39.03 46.48
CA LYS A 103 -5.53 -39.08 47.84
C LYS A 103 -6.15 -40.22 48.63
#